data_AF-A0A1Q5LTX6-F1
#
_entry.id   AF-A0A1Q5LTX6-F1
#
_cell.length_a   1.000
_cell.length_b   1.000
_cell.length_c   1.000
_cell.angle_alpha   90.00
_cell.angle_beta   90.00
_cell.angle_gamma   90.00
#
_symmetry.space_group_name_H-M   'P 1'
#
loop_
_entity.id
_entity.type
_entity.pdbx_description
1 polymer ?
#
loop_
_entity_poly.entity_id
_entity_poly.type
_entity_poly.pdbx_seq_one_letter_code
_entity_poly.pdbx_strand_id
1 'polypeptide(L)'
;MSPRPDEQARTELRDLVAKAAQHRDAEHERIEAEFWQEIDRLQKRYHGAQQDVADVLDVKRNQVLRQTKRYRPAAQDTTND
;
A
#
# COMPACT_ATOMS: atom_id res chain seq x y z
N MET A 1 28.69 30.29 10.08
CA MET A 1 28.41 28.84 10.03
C MET A 1 28.30 28.36 11.47
N SER A 2 27.17 27.76 11.84
CA SER A 2 27.08 27.08 13.15
C SER A 2 27.97 25.83 13.13
N PRO A 3 28.68 25.53 14.23
CA PRO A 3 29.52 24.34 14.30
C PRO A 3 28.68 23.08 14.10
N ARG A 4 29.31 22.01 13.58
CA ARG A 4 28.63 20.72 13.47
C ARG A 4 28.16 20.26 14.85
N PRO A 5 26.95 19.69 14.95
CA PRO A 5 26.43 19.15 16.20
C PRO A 5 27.31 18.00 16.71
N ASP A 6 27.27 17.79 18.02
CA ASP A 6 27.96 16.67 18.67
C ASP A 6 27.38 15.30 18.21
N GLU A 7 28.00 14.20 18.64
CA GLU A 7 27.54 12.85 18.24
C GLU A 7 26.14 12.53 18.80
N GLN A 8 25.75 13.12 19.93
CA GLN A 8 24.45 12.87 20.54
C GLN A 8 23.33 13.48 19.70
N ALA A 9 23.46 14.74 19.32
CA ALA A 9 22.51 15.42 18.43
C ALA A 9 22.45 14.77 17.03
N ARG A 10 23.57 14.19 16.54
CA ARG A 10 23.56 13.41 15.28
C ARG A 10 22.84 12.07 15.43
N THR A 11 22.97 11.41 16.57
CA THR A 11 22.27 10.15 16.86
C THR A 11 20.77 10.39 16.99
N GLU A 12 20.37 11.42 17.75
CA GLU A 12 18.97 11.81 17.90
C GLU A 12 18.32 12.14 16.56
N LEU A 13 19.01 12.89 15.69
CA LEU A 13 18.52 13.17 14.34
C LEU A 13 18.29 11.87 13.53
N ARG A 14 19.22 10.91 13.58
CA ARG A 14 19.07 9.62 12.89
C ARG A 14 17.86 8.85 13.40
N ASP A 15 17.64 8.83 14.72
CA ASP A 15 16.50 8.15 15.33
C ASP A 15 15.17 8.80 14.93
N LEU A 16 15.10 10.14 14.91
CA LEU A 16 13.93 10.88 14.47
C LEU A 16 13.63 10.63 12.99
N VAL A 17 14.66 10.61 12.14
CA VAL A 17 14.52 10.28 10.71
C VAL A 17 14.04 8.84 10.54
N ALA A 18 14.60 7.89 11.29
CA ALA A 18 14.18 6.49 11.23
C ALA A 18 12.70 6.32 11.61
N LYS A 19 12.25 6.99 12.68
CA LYS A 19 10.83 7.01 13.08
C LYS A 19 9.94 7.62 12.00
N ALA A 20 10.35 8.74 11.40
CA ALA A 20 9.59 9.37 10.32
C ALA A 20 9.51 8.47 9.08
N ALA A 21 10.60 7.77 8.73
CA ALA A 21 10.61 6.80 7.63
C ALA A 21 9.67 5.62 7.90
N GLN A 22 9.74 5.04 9.11
CA GLN A 22 8.85 3.95 9.53
C GLN A 22 7.37 4.35 9.44
N HIS A 23 7.04 5.57 9.91
CA HIS A 23 5.67 6.08 9.83
C HIS A 23 5.21 6.25 8.37
N ARG A 24 6.04 6.84 7.51
CA ARG A 24 5.73 6.97 6.07
C ARG A 24 5.48 5.60 5.44
N ASP A 25 6.33 4.62 5.72
CA ASP A 25 6.25 3.30 5.11
C ASP A 25 4.99 2.57 5.58
N ALA A 26 4.64 2.65 6.87
CA ALA A 26 3.41 2.09 7.41
C ALA A 26 2.15 2.74 6.79
N GLU A 27 2.13 4.07 6.66
CA GLU A 27 1.01 4.78 6.05
C GLU A 27 0.89 4.46 4.55
N HIS A 28 2.00 4.36 3.83
CA HIS A 28 2.00 3.92 2.44
C HIS A 28 1.42 2.51 2.30
N GLU A 29 1.83 1.56 3.15
CA GLU A 29 1.29 0.21 3.12
C GLU A 29 -0.22 0.18 3.40
N ARG A 30 -0.69 0.98 4.36
CA ARG A 30 -2.11 1.12 4.68
C ARG A 30 -2.91 1.67 3.51
N ILE A 31 -2.45 2.77 2.91
CA ILE A 31 -3.12 3.42 1.78
C ILE A 31 -3.14 2.48 0.57
N GLU A 32 -2.03 1.79 0.29
CA GLU A 32 -1.95 0.84 -0.82
C GLU A 32 -2.92 -0.34 -0.62
N ALA A 33 -3.05 -0.84 0.62
CA ALA A 33 -4.00 -1.89 0.96
C ALA A 33 -5.45 -1.42 0.78
N GLU A 34 -5.82 -0.26 1.33
CA GLU A 34 -7.16 0.33 1.20
C GLU A 34 -7.52 0.53 -0.28
N PHE A 35 -6.59 1.06 -1.07
CA PHE A 35 -6.75 1.25 -2.51
C PHE A 35 -7.06 -0.07 -3.23
N TRP A 36 -6.21 -1.09 -3.09
CA TRP A 36 -6.42 -2.36 -3.81
C TRP A 36 -7.64 -3.14 -3.33
N GLN A 37 -8.06 -2.96 -2.07
CA GLN A 37 -9.31 -3.53 -1.56
C GLN A 37 -10.53 -2.89 -2.21
N GLU A 38 -10.54 -1.58 -2.39
CA GLU A 38 -11.63 -0.91 -3.11
C GLU A 38 -11.65 -1.31 -4.59
N ILE A 39 -10.48 -1.40 -5.23
CA ILE A 39 -10.37 -1.91 -6.60
C ILE A 39 -10.90 -3.36 -6.72
N ASP A 40 -10.69 -4.22 -5.71
CA ASP A 40 -11.26 -5.59 -5.70
C ASP A 40 -12.80 -5.59 -5.70
N ARG A 41 -13.44 -4.57 -5.09
CA ARG A 41 -14.90 -4.40 -5.13
C ARG A 41 -15.35 -3.83 -6.48
N LEU A 42 -14.64 -2.84 -7.00
CA LEU A 42 -14.99 -2.16 -8.25
C LEU A 42 -14.87 -3.08 -9.48
N GLN A 43 -13.83 -3.91 -9.55
CA GLN A 43 -13.63 -4.82 -10.68
C GLN A 43 -14.72 -5.90 -10.85
N LYS A 44 -15.60 -6.07 -9.86
CA LYS A 44 -16.70 -7.05 -9.86
C LYS A 44 -18.06 -6.46 -10.27
N ARG A 45 -18.13 -5.16 -10.56
CA ARG A 45 -19.39 -4.45 -10.84
C ARG A 45 -20.08 -4.91 -12.12
N TYR A 46 -19.33 -5.30 -13.14
CA TYR A 46 -19.84 -5.82 -14.40
C TYR A 46 -18.78 -6.64 -15.14
N HIS A 47 -19.21 -7.44 -16.13
CA HIS A 47 -18.30 -8.20 -16.97
C HIS A 47 -17.43 -7.25 -17.81
N GLY A 48 -16.12 -7.31 -17.62
CA GLY A 48 -15.16 -6.42 -18.29
C GLY A 48 -14.55 -5.34 -17.39
N ALA A 49 -15.15 -5.05 -16.23
CA ALA A 49 -14.71 -3.97 -15.34
C ALA A 49 -13.24 -4.05 -14.91
N GLN A 50 -12.66 -5.26 -14.83
CA GLN A 50 -11.23 -5.43 -14.56
C GLN A 50 -10.33 -4.81 -15.65
N GLN A 51 -10.75 -4.89 -16.92
CA GLN A 51 -10.04 -4.26 -18.04
C GLN A 51 -10.18 -2.74 -17.96
N ASP A 52 -11.39 -2.23 -17.71
CA ASP A 52 -11.63 -0.78 -17.59
C ASP A 52 -10.85 -0.17 -16.42
N VAL A 53 -10.77 -0.87 -15.28
CA VAL A 53 -9.90 -0.49 -14.16
C VAL A 53 -8.44 -0.44 -14.60
N ALA A 54 -7.98 -1.44 -15.34
CA ALA A 54 -6.60 -1.49 -15.81
C ALA A 54 -6.28 -0.31 -16.74
N ASP A 55 -7.22 0.03 -17.63
CA ASP A 55 -7.10 1.15 -18.56
C ASP A 55 -7.11 2.50 -17.83
N VAL A 56 -7.97 2.68 -16.82
CA VAL A 56 -8.01 3.91 -15.99
C VAL A 56 -6.74 4.10 -15.16
N LEU A 57 -6.17 3.01 -14.64
CA LEU A 57 -4.95 3.05 -13.83
C LEU A 57 -3.66 3.04 -14.67
N ASP A 58 -3.76 2.93 -16.00
CA ASP A 58 -2.63 2.73 -16.92
C ASP A 58 -1.71 1.57 -16.51
N VAL A 59 -2.33 0.42 -16.18
CA VAL A 59 -1.64 -0.81 -15.80
C VAL A 59 -2.15 -1.99 -16.60
N LYS A 60 -1.44 -3.12 -16.53
CA LYS A 60 -1.92 -4.36 -17.16
C LYS A 60 -3.08 -4.96 -16.36
N ARG A 61 -4.06 -5.54 -17.06
CA ARG A 61 -5.16 -6.31 -16.43
C ARG A 61 -4.67 -7.37 -15.43
N ASN A 62 -3.58 -8.06 -15.75
CA ASN A 62 -2.96 -9.06 -14.85
C ASN A 62 -2.31 -8.45 -13.59
N GLN A 63 -1.89 -7.18 -13.67
CA GLN A 63 -1.39 -6.46 -12.50
C GLN A 63 -2.53 -6.16 -11.53
N VAL A 64 -3.69 -5.70 -12.02
CA VAL A 64 -4.91 -5.53 -11.20
C VAL A 64 -5.21 -6.83 -10.45
N LEU A 65 -5.31 -7.96 -11.17
CA LEU A 65 -5.61 -9.25 -10.56
C LEU A 65 -4.62 -9.64 -9.45
N ARG A 66 -3.32 -9.46 -9.70
CA ARG A 66 -2.27 -9.80 -8.74
C ARG A 66 -2.35 -8.93 -7.49
N GLN A 67 -2.53 -7.63 -7.65
CA GLN A 67 -2.55 -6.70 -6.53
C GLN A 67 -3.82 -6.87 -5.70
N THR A 68 -4.99 -6.98 -6.33
CA THR A 68 -6.23 -7.24 -5.59
C THR A 68 -6.20 -8.57 -4.85
N LYS A 69 -5.50 -9.59 -5.37
CA LYS A 69 -5.27 -10.86 -4.66
C LYS A 69 -4.30 -10.70 -3.48
N ARG A 70 -3.23 -9.92 -3.64
CA ARG A 70 -2.21 -9.66 -2.61
C ARG A 70 -2.80 -8.93 -1.40
N TYR A 71 -3.65 -7.93 -1.65
CA TYR A 71 -4.24 -7.08 -0.61
C TYR A 71 -5.65 -7.48 -0.20
N ARG A 72 -6.16 -8.60 -0.74
CA ARG A 72 -7.41 -9.19 -0.27
C ARG A 72 -7.27 -9.44 1.24
N PRO A 73 -8.18 -8.92 2.08
CA PRO A 73 -8.19 -9.28 3.49
C PRO A 73 -8.19 -10.81 3.56
N ALA A 74 -7.49 -11.40 4.54
CA ALA A 74 -7.73 -12.77 4.89
C ALA A 74 -9.16 -12.86 5.45
N ALA A 75 -10.15 -12.86 4.55
CA ALA A 75 -11.48 -13.27 4.87
C ALA A 75 -11.33 -14.73 5.25
N GLN A 76 -11.53 -14.97 6.55
CA GLN A 76 -11.87 -16.23 7.15
C GLN A 76 -12.29 -17.25 6.09
N ASP A 77 -11.54 -18.34 5.97
CA ASP A 77 -12.03 -19.58 5.40
C ASP A 77 -13.24 -20.02 6.24
N THR A 78 -14.40 -19.39 6.03
CA THR A 78 -15.69 -20.00 6.34
C THR A 78 -15.93 -21.03 5.26
N THR A 79 -15.24 -22.15 5.41
CA THR A 79 -15.66 -23.44 4.87
C THR A 79 -16.98 -23.78 5.54
N ASN A 80 -18.08 -23.34 4.94
CA ASN A 80 -19.36 -24.03 5.04
C ASN A 80 -19.49 -24.86 3.76
N ASP A 81 -18.98 -26.09 3.81
CA ASP A 81 -19.72 -27.34 3.56
C ASP A 81 -18.78 -28.54 3.79
#